data_AF-A0A0F8Y3X9-F1
#
_entry.id   AF-A0A0F8Y3X9-F1
#
_cell.length_a   1.000
_cell.length_b   1.000
_cell.length_c   1.000
_cell.angle_alpha   90.00
_cell.angle_beta   90.00
_cell.angle_gamma   90.00
#
_symmetry.space_group_name_H-M   'P 1'
#
loop_
_entity.id
_entity.type
_entity.pdbx_description
1 polymer ?
#
loop_
_entity_poly.entity_id
_entity_poly.type
_entity_poly.pdbx_seq_one_letter_code
_entity_poly.pdbx_strand_id
1 'polypeptide(L)'
;NFLRLTAKAFKREAPLRGGALAEELAKPVIGTLIGAGVVLWASEGYITGGGPKDPSQRRVLRETGWQPYSIKIGDTYYSYARFEPVGALFGMAADFYNTFDDLDELEQSDLISQIVLSITRNFTSKTYMRGVTAAINAISEPERYGRYWLEGLAGTMIPTVVANIARATDPYFRRPTTPLEALKARIPGLSKTVPAARGVFGQPVERPGGTLTRLFSPVYVSPEKGGMVERELARLKMGIGRPSRMMMFEGQEVEMTQPEYEQFQEISGQLAKQELVTFVNQPFYNQLTDDDKIGIIKAAFRRARQGARERILFGRMTIAQPQSNLAPAPGLR
;
A
#
# COMPACT_ATOMS: atom_id res chain seq x y z
N ASN A 1 17.38 -13.14 20.34
CA ASN A 1 18.81 -13.12 20.70
C ASN A 1 19.39 -14.54 20.68
N PHE A 2 20.13 -14.90 19.61
CA PHE A 2 20.70 -16.25 19.34
C PHE A 2 21.41 -16.85 20.57
N LEU A 3 22.18 -16.03 21.28
CA LEU A 3 22.92 -16.40 22.49
C LEU A 3 22.02 -16.82 23.67
N ARG A 4 20.81 -16.25 23.79
CA ARG A 4 19.86 -16.62 24.86
C ARG A 4 19.13 -17.92 24.55
N LEU A 5 18.83 -18.18 23.27
CA LEU A 5 18.20 -19.43 22.83
C LEU A 5 19.19 -20.60 22.91
N THR A 6 20.44 -20.40 22.51
CA THR A 6 21.52 -21.38 22.70
C THR A 6 21.82 -21.60 24.18
N ALA A 7 21.83 -20.55 25.01
CA ALA A 7 21.97 -20.71 26.47
C ALA A 7 20.79 -21.44 27.13
N LYS A 8 19.55 -21.24 26.65
CA LYS A 8 18.37 -21.99 27.13
C LYS A 8 18.38 -23.45 26.67
N ALA A 9 18.84 -23.72 25.44
CA ALA A 9 19.02 -25.06 24.92
C ALA A 9 20.12 -25.82 25.69
N PHE A 10 21.20 -25.13 26.08
CA PHE A 10 22.24 -25.67 26.95
C PHE A 10 21.79 -25.85 28.41
N LYS A 11 20.85 -25.03 28.91
CA LYS A 11 20.33 -25.13 30.29
C LYS A 11 19.20 -26.13 30.48
N ARG A 12 18.54 -26.60 29.41
CA ARG A 12 17.55 -27.68 29.53
C ARG A 12 18.28 -29.02 29.52
N GLU A 13 18.29 -29.67 30.68
CA GLU A 13 18.75 -31.05 30.91
C GLU A 13 17.96 -32.06 30.07
N ALA A 14 18.23 -32.12 28.77
CA ALA A 14 17.88 -33.26 27.93
C ALA A 14 19.16 -33.76 27.27
N PRO A 15 19.49 -35.06 27.36
CA PRO A 15 20.66 -35.61 26.70
C PRO A 15 20.36 -35.77 25.20
N LEU A 16 20.15 -34.65 24.51
CA LEU A 16 20.15 -34.65 23.05
C LEU A 16 21.59 -34.99 22.64
N ARG A 17 21.78 -36.18 22.09
CA ARG A 17 23.06 -36.67 21.57
C ARG A 17 22.87 -37.13 20.12
N GLY A 18 23.90 -36.97 19.30
CA GLY A 18 23.86 -37.35 17.88
C GLY A 18 22.93 -36.46 17.04
N GLY A 19 22.19 -37.07 16.10
CA GLY A 19 21.38 -36.36 15.10
C GLY A 19 20.33 -35.41 15.67
N ALA A 20 19.74 -35.73 16.83
CA ALA A 20 18.73 -34.89 17.47
C ALA A 20 19.30 -33.56 18.01
N LEU A 21 20.55 -33.57 18.51
CA LEU A 21 21.23 -32.34 18.93
C LEU A 21 21.63 -31.50 17.72
N ALA A 22 22.16 -32.14 16.67
CA ALA A 22 22.49 -31.47 15.42
C ALA A 22 21.26 -30.80 14.80
N GLU A 23 20.12 -31.48 14.82
CA GLU A 23 18.84 -30.96 14.33
C GLU A 23 18.33 -29.78 15.17
N GLU A 24 18.35 -29.88 16.51
CA GLU A 24 17.94 -28.78 17.40
C GLU A 24 18.85 -27.55 17.34
N LEU A 25 20.14 -27.73 17.04
CA LEU A 25 21.09 -26.63 16.82
C LEU A 25 21.02 -26.05 15.39
N ALA A 26 20.68 -26.87 14.41
CA ALA A 26 20.54 -26.43 13.02
C ALA A 26 19.32 -25.52 12.80
N LYS A 27 18.19 -25.81 13.46
CA LYS A 27 16.94 -25.02 13.27
C LYS A 27 17.13 -23.52 13.54
N PRO A 28 17.72 -23.08 14.67
CA PRO A 28 17.95 -21.65 14.91
C PRO A 28 18.96 -21.01 13.96
N VAL A 29 20.00 -21.75 13.55
CA VAL A 29 21.01 -21.25 12.60
C VAL A 29 20.39 -21.00 11.23
N ILE A 30 19.67 -21.98 10.70
CA ILE A 30 19.02 -21.84 9.39
C ILE A 30 17.91 -20.78 9.46
N GLY A 31 17.16 -20.73 10.57
CA GLY A 31 16.16 -19.67 10.74
C GLY A 31 16.77 -18.28 10.77
N THR A 32 17.96 -18.12 11.35
CA THR A 32 18.70 -16.85 11.32
C THR A 32 19.14 -16.48 9.90
N LEU A 33 19.66 -17.45 9.14
CA LEU A 33 20.08 -17.23 7.74
C LEU A 33 18.90 -16.85 6.83
N ILE A 34 17.75 -17.52 6.97
CA ILE A 34 16.54 -17.18 6.22
C ILE A 34 16.04 -15.80 6.63
N GLY A 35 15.96 -15.51 7.93
CA GLY A 35 15.55 -14.20 8.43
C GLY A 35 16.43 -13.08 7.86
N ALA A 36 17.75 -13.26 7.88
CA ALA A 36 18.70 -12.32 7.29
C ALA A 36 18.49 -12.14 5.78
N GLY A 37 18.27 -13.23 5.04
CA GLY A 37 17.97 -13.17 3.61
C GLY A 37 16.67 -12.43 3.30
N VAL A 38 15.62 -12.63 4.09
CA VAL A 38 14.36 -11.90 3.93
C VAL A 38 14.51 -10.41 4.24
N VAL A 39 15.28 -10.06 5.27
CA VAL A 39 15.59 -8.65 5.59
C VAL A 39 16.37 -8.01 4.44
N LEU A 40 17.35 -8.71 3.87
CA LEU A 40 18.08 -8.24 2.70
C LEU A 40 17.13 -8.00 1.52
N TRP A 41 16.28 -8.97 1.20
CA TRP A 41 15.29 -8.81 0.13
C TRP A 41 14.23 -7.73 0.41
N ALA A 42 13.87 -7.51 1.66
CA ALA A 42 13.01 -6.40 2.04
C ALA A 42 13.73 -5.06 1.83
N SER A 43 15.03 -5.00 2.13
CA SER A 43 15.85 -3.81 1.90
C SER A 43 16.03 -3.48 0.42
N GLU A 44 16.08 -4.50 -0.43
CA GLU A 44 16.15 -4.37 -1.89
C GLU A 44 14.76 -4.15 -2.53
N GLY A 45 13.68 -4.21 -1.75
CA GLY A 45 12.30 -3.99 -2.23
C GLY A 45 11.67 -5.20 -2.95
N TYR A 46 12.31 -6.38 -2.91
CA TYR A 46 11.75 -7.63 -3.41
C TYR A 46 10.67 -8.21 -2.51
N ILE A 47 10.66 -7.87 -1.23
CA ILE A 47 9.64 -8.31 -0.27
C ILE A 47 9.09 -7.10 0.46
N THR A 48 7.76 -7.00 0.53
CA THR A 48 7.08 -5.88 1.16
C THR A 48 6.30 -6.33 2.39
N GLY A 49 6.43 -5.61 3.50
CA GLY A 49 5.61 -5.80 4.71
C GLY A 49 4.31 -5.00 4.66
N GLY A 50 3.79 -4.62 5.83
CA GLY A 50 2.64 -3.74 6.00
C GLY A 50 2.88 -2.28 5.58
N GLY A 51 4.16 -1.89 5.40
CA GLY A 51 4.59 -0.56 4.99
C GLY A 51 4.58 0.46 6.13
N PRO A 52 4.76 1.76 5.82
CA PRO A 52 4.89 2.80 6.85
C PRO A 52 3.69 2.88 7.79
N LYS A 53 3.95 3.18 9.07
CA LYS A 53 2.90 3.37 10.10
C LYS A 53 1.94 4.50 9.71
N ASP A 54 2.46 5.60 9.16
CA ASP A 54 1.64 6.72 8.71
C ASP A 54 0.78 6.33 7.49
N PRO A 55 -0.55 6.35 7.60
CA PRO A 55 -1.45 6.04 6.49
C PRO A 55 -1.33 7.03 5.32
N SER A 56 -0.77 8.23 5.52
CA SER A 56 -0.55 9.22 4.48
C SER A 56 0.67 8.90 3.62
N GLN A 57 1.78 8.45 4.23
CA GLN A 57 2.93 7.88 3.52
C GLN A 57 2.55 6.60 2.77
N ARG A 58 1.78 5.70 3.41
CA ARG A 58 1.33 4.46 2.77
C ARG A 58 0.47 4.71 1.52
N ARG A 59 -0.30 5.80 1.49
CA ARG A 59 -1.05 6.20 0.28
C ARG A 59 -0.11 6.62 -0.84
N VAL A 60 0.88 7.46 -0.54
CA VAL A 60 1.92 7.87 -1.51
C VAL A 60 2.64 6.64 -2.05
N LEU A 61 3.06 5.74 -1.18
CA LEU A 61 3.77 4.53 -1.57
C LEU A 61 2.94 3.68 -2.54
N ARG A 62 1.62 3.54 -2.32
CA ARG A 62 0.72 2.81 -3.24
C ARG A 62 0.54 3.47 -4.61
N GLU A 63 0.86 4.75 -4.78
CA GLU A 63 0.87 5.40 -6.10
C GLU A 63 1.97 4.82 -7.00
N THR A 64 3.01 4.21 -6.41
CA THR A 64 4.08 3.50 -7.14
C THR A 64 3.71 2.07 -7.53
N GLY A 65 2.50 1.61 -7.19
CA GLY A 65 2.12 0.21 -7.38
C GLY A 65 2.58 -0.73 -6.27
N TRP A 66 3.38 -0.24 -5.32
CA TRP A 66 3.74 -0.96 -4.10
C TRP A 66 2.51 -1.55 -3.42
N GLN A 67 2.60 -2.84 -3.09
CA GLN A 67 1.55 -3.61 -2.47
C GLN A 67 2.05 -4.19 -1.15
N PRO A 68 1.29 -4.13 -0.05
CA PRO A 68 1.72 -4.71 1.22
C PRO A 68 1.75 -6.24 1.15
N TYR A 69 2.61 -6.85 1.97
CA TYR A 69 2.70 -8.31 2.13
C TYR A 69 2.81 -9.03 0.79
N SER A 70 3.79 -8.63 -0.03
CA SER A 70 3.96 -9.10 -1.39
C SER A 70 5.42 -9.38 -1.74
N ILE A 71 5.64 -10.32 -2.63
CA ILE A 71 6.95 -10.53 -3.28
C ILE A 71 6.89 -9.86 -4.65
N LYS A 72 7.93 -9.10 -4.99
CA LYS A 72 8.11 -8.46 -6.30
C LYS A 72 8.86 -9.43 -7.20
N ILE A 73 8.25 -9.80 -8.33
CA ILE A 73 8.83 -10.65 -9.37
C ILE A 73 8.77 -9.83 -10.66
N GLY A 74 9.94 -9.48 -11.22
CA GLY A 74 10.03 -8.45 -12.27
C GLY A 74 9.41 -7.13 -11.80
N ASP A 75 8.53 -6.55 -12.60
CA ASP A 75 7.84 -5.28 -12.29
C ASP A 75 6.47 -5.49 -11.62
N THR A 76 6.23 -6.64 -10.99
CA THR A 76 4.91 -6.97 -10.45
C THR A 76 4.98 -7.53 -9.04
N TYR A 77 4.17 -6.96 -8.15
CA TYR A 77 3.97 -7.45 -6.78
C TYR A 77 2.89 -8.55 -6.75
N TYR A 78 3.17 -9.60 -5.99
CA TYR A 78 2.30 -10.73 -5.77
C TYR A 78 2.10 -10.94 -4.28
N SER A 79 0.86 -10.73 -3.81
CA SER A 79 0.57 -10.78 -2.39
C SER A 79 0.71 -12.20 -1.82
N TYR A 80 1.53 -12.34 -0.78
CA TYR A 80 1.65 -13.57 -0.02
C TYR A 80 0.73 -13.63 1.21
N ALA A 81 -0.09 -12.60 1.45
CA ALA A 81 -0.85 -12.40 2.70
C ALA A 81 -1.87 -13.50 3.06
N ARG A 82 -2.20 -14.39 2.12
CA ARG A 82 -3.15 -15.49 2.31
C ARG A 82 -2.48 -16.87 2.38
N PHE A 83 -1.14 -16.91 2.33
CA PHE A 83 -0.39 -18.16 2.20
C PHE A 83 0.34 -18.48 3.48
N GLU A 84 -0.34 -19.14 4.41
CA GLU A 84 0.28 -19.63 5.64
C GLU A 84 1.00 -20.98 5.41
N PRO A 85 2.12 -21.25 6.10
CA PRO A 85 2.81 -20.44 7.12
C PRO A 85 3.87 -19.47 6.56
N VAL A 86 4.11 -19.51 5.24
CA VAL A 86 5.23 -18.82 4.58
C VAL A 86 5.00 -17.29 4.54
N GLY A 87 3.75 -16.87 4.37
CA GLY A 87 3.31 -15.48 4.33
C GLY A 87 3.45 -14.75 5.67
N ALA A 88 3.12 -15.41 6.80
CA ALA A 88 3.37 -14.84 8.12
C ALA A 88 4.86 -14.55 8.33
N LEU A 89 5.75 -15.44 7.87
CA LEU A 89 7.19 -15.22 8.01
C LEU A 89 7.69 -14.06 7.18
N PHE A 90 7.43 -14.08 5.86
CA PHE A 90 7.85 -12.99 4.99
C PHE A 90 7.26 -11.66 5.47
N GLY A 91 6.01 -11.68 5.93
CA GLY A 91 5.35 -10.55 6.59
C GLY A 91 6.12 -10.05 7.81
N MET A 92 6.40 -10.90 8.78
CA MET A 92 7.13 -10.52 10.01
C MET A 92 8.53 -9.97 9.73
N ALA A 93 9.28 -10.61 8.84
CA ALA A 93 10.65 -10.18 8.53
C ALA A 93 10.69 -8.89 7.69
N ALA A 94 9.74 -8.69 6.78
CA ALA A 94 9.60 -7.42 6.07
C ALA A 94 9.05 -6.30 6.98
N ASP A 95 8.16 -6.62 7.92
CA ASP A 95 7.71 -5.70 8.95
C ASP A 95 8.87 -5.28 9.87
N PHE A 96 9.76 -6.23 10.22
CA PHE A 96 11.00 -5.93 10.93
C PHE A 96 11.84 -4.90 10.18
N TYR A 97 12.14 -5.11 8.90
CA TYR A 97 12.88 -4.10 8.11
C TYR A 97 12.18 -2.73 8.10
N ASN A 98 10.85 -2.70 7.87
CA ASN A 98 10.09 -1.45 7.78
C ASN A 98 10.01 -0.66 9.10
N THR A 99 10.16 -1.34 10.23
CA THR A 99 9.98 -0.74 11.56
C THR A 99 11.27 -0.69 12.36
N PHE A 100 12.35 -1.30 11.89
CA PHE A 100 13.61 -1.45 12.63
C PHE A 100 14.13 -0.12 13.17
N ASP A 101 14.21 0.90 12.31
CA ASP A 101 14.71 2.23 12.65
C ASP A 101 13.77 3.03 13.59
N ASP A 102 12.50 2.61 13.67
CA ASP A 102 11.46 3.25 14.49
C ASP A 102 11.29 2.60 15.87
N LEU A 103 11.99 1.50 16.15
CA LEU A 103 11.88 0.71 17.40
C LEU A 103 13.10 0.96 18.30
N ASP A 104 12.89 0.90 19.62
CA ASP A 104 14.00 0.92 20.58
C ASP A 104 14.78 -0.42 20.61
N GLU A 105 15.96 -0.44 21.23
CA GLU A 105 16.83 -1.64 21.26
C GLU A 105 16.14 -2.87 21.91
N LEU A 106 15.23 -2.65 22.87
CA LEU A 106 14.52 -3.72 23.56
C LEU A 106 13.43 -4.32 22.65
N GLU A 107 12.66 -3.47 21.96
CA GLU A 107 11.65 -3.84 20.98
C GLU A 107 12.26 -4.53 19.77
N GLN A 108 13.40 -4.05 19.26
CA GLN A 108 14.17 -4.70 18.20
C GLN A 108 14.60 -6.12 18.62
N SER A 109 15.17 -6.28 19.82
CA SER A 109 15.59 -7.58 20.33
C SER A 109 14.42 -8.56 20.52
N ASP A 110 13.26 -8.07 20.96
CA ASP A 110 12.06 -8.90 21.10
C ASP A 110 11.52 -9.33 19.73
N LEU A 111 11.40 -8.40 18.77
CA LEU A 111 10.93 -8.70 17.42
C LEU A 111 11.85 -9.70 16.68
N ILE A 112 13.17 -9.55 16.79
CA ILE A 112 14.14 -10.54 16.28
C ILE A 112 13.90 -11.91 16.92
N SER A 113 13.66 -11.93 18.24
CA SER A 113 13.43 -13.18 18.97
C SER A 113 12.12 -13.86 18.54
N GLN A 114 11.07 -13.08 18.29
CA GLN A 114 9.80 -13.56 17.75
C GLN A 114 9.95 -14.12 16.33
N ILE A 115 10.70 -13.45 15.46
CA ILE A 115 11.00 -13.94 14.10
C ILE A 115 11.75 -15.27 14.17
N VAL A 116 12.86 -15.33 14.92
CA VAL A 116 13.66 -16.56 15.07
C VAL A 116 12.81 -17.70 15.65
N LEU A 117 11.97 -17.42 16.65
CA LEU A 117 11.09 -18.41 17.26
C LEU A 117 10.01 -18.91 16.28
N SER A 118 9.38 -18.00 15.54
CA SER A 118 8.39 -18.32 14.52
C SER A 118 8.99 -19.14 13.39
N ILE A 119 10.20 -18.82 12.94
CA ILE A 119 10.91 -19.64 11.95
C ILE A 119 11.20 -21.02 12.55
N THR A 120 11.82 -21.08 13.73
CA THR A 120 12.19 -22.34 14.39
C THR A 120 11.00 -23.30 14.53
N ARG A 121 9.82 -22.77 14.88
CA ARG A 121 8.58 -23.56 15.02
C ARG A 121 8.02 -24.08 13.71
N ASN A 122 8.21 -23.37 12.59
CA ASN A 122 7.63 -23.71 11.29
C ASN A 122 8.62 -24.41 10.33
N PHE A 123 9.92 -24.29 10.60
CA PHE A 123 11.03 -24.78 9.78
C PHE A 123 11.10 -26.32 9.66
N THR A 124 10.52 -27.06 10.60
CA THR A 124 10.46 -28.53 10.55
C THR A 124 9.50 -29.07 9.48
N SER A 125 8.68 -28.22 8.87
CA SER A 125 7.73 -28.66 7.86
C SER A 125 8.35 -28.68 6.46
N LYS A 126 8.18 -29.80 5.74
CA LYS A 126 8.58 -29.93 4.32
C LYS A 126 7.93 -28.87 3.44
N THR A 127 6.70 -28.47 3.78
CA THR A 127 5.93 -27.42 3.10
C THR A 127 6.63 -26.07 3.16
N TYR A 128 7.19 -25.71 4.32
CA TYR A 128 7.91 -24.47 4.52
C TYR A 128 9.17 -24.40 3.64
N MET A 129 10.00 -25.45 3.66
CA MET A 129 11.23 -25.49 2.87
C MET A 129 10.96 -25.38 1.37
N ARG A 130 9.93 -26.08 0.89
CA ARG A 130 9.51 -25.98 -0.51
C ARG A 130 9.10 -24.55 -0.86
N GLY A 131 8.36 -23.86 0.01
CA GLY A 131 7.91 -22.49 -0.21
C GLY A 131 9.07 -21.48 -0.28
N VAL A 132 10.04 -21.57 0.62
CA VAL A 132 11.22 -20.70 0.63
C VAL A 132 12.08 -20.91 -0.60
N THR A 133 12.41 -22.15 -0.95
CA THR A 133 13.20 -22.45 -2.17
C THR A 133 12.48 -21.96 -3.42
N ALA A 134 11.17 -22.14 -3.51
CA ALA A 134 10.39 -21.66 -4.65
C ALA A 134 10.39 -20.13 -4.74
N ALA A 135 10.34 -19.42 -3.61
CA ALA A 135 10.44 -17.95 -3.58
C ALA A 135 11.83 -17.45 -3.99
N ILE A 136 12.91 -18.07 -3.48
CA ILE A 136 14.30 -17.75 -3.90
C ILE A 136 14.42 -17.86 -5.42
N ASN A 137 14.02 -19.00 -5.98
CA ASN A 137 14.15 -19.25 -7.40
C ASN A 137 13.27 -18.30 -8.23
N ALA A 138 12.08 -17.94 -7.75
CA ALA A 138 11.20 -17.00 -8.43
C ALA A 138 11.72 -15.56 -8.42
N ILE A 139 12.48 -15.16 -7.39
CA ILE A 139 13.12 -13.84 -7.33
C ILE A 139 14.37 -13.81 -8.23
N SER A 140 15.21 -14.86 -8.20
CA SER A 140 16.48 -14.88 -8.92
C SER A 140 16.35 -15.23 -10.41
N GLU A 141 15.40 -16.08 -10.78
CA GLU A 141 15.15 -16.56 -12.15
C GLU A 141 13.64 -16.47 -12.47
N PRO A 142 13.08 -15.26 -12.56
CA PRO A 142 11.64 -15.03 -12.62
C PRO A 142 10.97 -15.63 -13.86
N GLU A 143 11.64 -15.59 -15.02
CA GLU A 143 11.12 -16.15 -16.28
C GLU A 143 10.93 -17.67 -16.20
N ARG A 144 11.78 -18.34 -15.42
CA ARG A 144 11.82 -19.80 -15.32
C ARG A 144 10.94 -20.33 -14.18
N TYR A 145 10.93 -19.65 -13.04
CA TYR A 145 10.30 -20.16 -11.82
C TYR A 145 9.12 -19.33 -11.30
N GLY A 146 8.94 -18.09 -11.78
CA GLY A 146 7.86 -17.22 -11.32
C GLY A 146 6.47 -17.83 -11.52
N ARG A 147 6.21 -18.42 -12.70
CA ARG A 147 4.93 -19.08 -13.00
C ARG A 147 4.62 -20.23 -12.05
N TYR A 148 5.57 -21.13 -11.82
CA TYR A 148 5.39 -22.27 -10.93
C TYR A 148 5.18 -21.85 -9.48
N TRP A 149 5.84 -20.78 -9.03
CA TRP A 149 5.62 -20.21 -7.71
C TRP A 149 4.18 -19.68 -7.58
N LEU A 150 3.68 -18.93 -8.57
CA LEU A 150 2.30 -18.45 -8.60
C LEU A 150 1.26 -19.56 -8.63
N GLU A 151 1.51 -20.63 -9.40
CA GLU A 151 0.65 -21.81 -9.45
C GLU A 151 0.58 -22.51 -8.08
N GLY A 152 1.69 -22.56 -7.34
CA GLY A 152 1.74 -23.07 -5.97
C GLY A 152 0.93 -22.24 -4.97
N LEU A 153 0.85 -20.93 -5.19
CA LEU A 153 -0.02 -20.04 -4.41
C LEU A 153 -1.51 -20.25 -4.75
N ALA A 154 -1.87 -20.66 -5.96
CA ALA A 154 -3.29 -20.82 -6.31
C ALA A 154 -4.00 -21.97 -5.55
N GLY A 155 -3.26 -22.90 -4.94
CA GLY A 155 -3.76 -24.16 -4.40
C GLY A 155 -4.52 -24.14 -3.06
N THR A 156 -4.64 -23.00 -2.36
CA THR A 156 -5.30 -22.91 -1.04
C THR A 156 -6.52 -22.00 -1.08
N MET A 157 -7.73 -22.54 -1.32
CA MET A 157 -8.96 -21.77 -1.52
C MET A 157 -9.93 -21.84 -0.33
N ILE A 158 -10.48 -20.68 0.07
CA ILE A 158 -11.75 -20.56 0.82
C ILE A 158 -12.62 -19.51 0.12
N PRO A 159 -13.75 -19.87 -0.52
CA PRO A 159 -14.63 -18.89 -1.17
C PRO A 159 -15.48 -18.07 -0.18
N THR A 160 -15.58 -16.75 -0.41
CA THR A 160 -16.61 -15.86 0.19
C THR A 160 -17.41 -15.19 -0.94
N VAL A 161 -18.49 -15.84 -1.37
CA VAL A 161 -19.04 -15.71 -2.74
C VAL A 161 -19.57 -14.31 -3.11
N VAL A 162 -20.38 -13.64 -2.27
CA VAL A 162 -21.09 -12.42 -2.70
C VAL A 162 -20.21 -11.16 -2.71
N ALA A 163 -19.45 -10.93 -1.63
CA ALA A 163 -18.58 -9.76 -1.53
C ALA A 163 -17.40 -9.83 -2.51
N ASN A 164 -16.98 -11.03 -2.93
CA ASN A 164 -15.97 -11.23 -3.96
C ASN A 164 -16.47 -10.78 -5.34
N ILE A 165 -17.73 -11.04 -5.69
CA ILE A 165 -18.31 -10.63 -6.98
C ILE A 165 -18.39 -9.10 -7.09
N ALA A 166 -18.85 -8.42 -6.04
CA ALA A 166 -18.90 -6.95 -6.02
C ALA A 166 -17.49 -6.35 -6.19
N ARG A 167 -16.50 -6.87 -5.46
CA ARG A 167 -15.10 -6.43 -5.57
C ARG A 167 -14.47 -6.71 -6.92
N ALA A 168 -14.85 -7.80 -7.57
CA ALA A 168 -14.22 -8.19 -8.82
C ALA A 168 -14.80 -7.48 -10.05
N THR A 169 -16.10 -7.16 -10.02
CA THR A 169 -16.80 -6.45 -11.09
C THR A 169 -16.60 -4.93 -11.04
N ASP A 170 -16.39 -4.37 -9.85
CA ASP A 170 -16.07 -2.96 -9.68
C ASP A 170 -14.54 -2.74 -9.75
N PRO A 171 -14.04 -1.98 -10.73
CA PRO A 171 -12.61 -1.82 -10.92
C PRO A 171 -11.94 -0.87 -9.92
N TYR A 172 -12.70 -0.11 -9.12
CA TYR A 172 -12.13 0.89 -8.21
C TYR A 172 -12.34 0.51 -6.75
N PHE A 173 -11.39 0.84 -5.89
CA PHE A 173 -11.64 0.81 -4.45
C PHE A 173 -12.71 1.85 -4.09
N ARG A 174 -13.62 1.49 -3.19
CA ARG A 174 -14.72 2.37 -2.75
C ARG A 174 -14.45 2.85 -1.34
N ARG A 175 -14.86 4.08 -1.05
CA ARG A 175 -14.71 4.70 0.28
C ARG A 175 -16.07 5.17 0.79
N PRO A 176 -16.84 4.27 1.44
CA PRO A 176 -18.09 4.66 2.05
C PRO A 176 -17.84 5.64 3.21
N THR A 177 -18.67 6.66 3.30
CA THR A 177 -18.72 7.66 4.37
C THR A 177 -19.85 7.38 5.36
N THR A 178 -20.86 6.63 4.93
CA THR A 178 -22.02 6.25 5.74
C THR A 178 -22.17 4.73 5.87
N PRO A 179 -22.87 4.23 6.89
CA PRO A 179 -23.18 2.80 7.02
C PRO A 179 -23.94 2.24 5.80
N LEU A 180 -24.86 3.04 5.23
CA LEU A 180 -25.62 2.65 4.04
C LEU A 180 -24.70 2.50 2.82
N GLU A 181 -23.75 3.42 2.62
CA GLU A 181 -22.74 3.29 1.57
C GLU A 181 -21.83 2.07 1.79
N ALA A 182 -21.51 1.74 3.04
CA ALA A 182 -20.69 0.57 3.35
C ALA A 182 -21.40 -0.74 2.97
N LEU A 183 -22.73 -0.78 3.13
CA LEU A 183 -23.55 -1.87 2.63
C LEU A 183 -23.61 -1.89 1.09
N LYS A 184 -23.89 -0.74 0.46
CA LYS A 184 -23.92 -0.61 -1.01
C LYS A 184 -22.61 -1.05 -1.66
N ALA A 185 -21.46 -0.73 -1.05
CA ALA A 185 -20.13 -1.13 -1.53
C ALA A 185 -19.93 -2.65 -1.60
N ARG A 186 -20.74 -3.44 -0.88
CA ARG A 186 -20.68 -4.91 -0.87
C ARG A 186 -21.67 -5.56 -1.84
N ILE A 187 -22.57 -4.78 -2.44
CA ILE A 187 -23.61 -5.27 -3.36
C ILE A 187 -23.14 -5.00 -4.80
N PRO A 188 -23.08 -6.03 -5.67
CA PRO A 188 -22.79 -5.85 -7.09
C PRO A 188 -23.77 -4.84 -7.74
N GLY A 189 -23.27 -3.99 -8.64
CA GLY A 189 -24.06 -2.91 -9.24
C GLY A 189 -24.16 -1.66 -8.37
N LEU A 190 -24.62 -1.79 -7.11
CA LEU A 190 -24.77 -0.66 -6.19
C LEU A 190 -23.43 -0.10 -5.70
N SER A 191 -22.36 -0.90 -5.68
CA SER A 191 -21.01 -0.45 -5.34
C SER A 191 -20.52 0.72 -6.20
N LYS A 192 -20.99 0.83 -7.44
CA LYS A 192 -20.67 1.93 -8.36
C LYS A 192 -21.23 3.28 -7.90
N THR A 193 -22.30 3.28 -7.11
CA THR A 193 -22.92 4.49 -6.55
C THR A 193 -22.19 5.03 -5.32
N VAL A 194 -21.23 4.27 -4.78
CA VAL A 194 -20.40 4.69 -3.66
C VAL A 194 -19.19 5.45 -4.20
N PRO A 195 -18.79 6.57 -3.55
CA PRO A 195 -17.58 7.30 -3.91
C PRO A 195 -16.36 6.39 -4.08
N ALA A 196 -15.62 6.61 -5.17
CA ALA A 196 -14.34 5.95 -5.37
C ALA A 196 -13.32 6.48 -4.36
N ALA A 197 -12.49 5.59 -3.82
CA ALA A 197 -11.31 5.99 -3.09
C ALA A 197 -10.37 6.68 -4.07
N ARG A 198 -9.95 7.91 -3.75
CA ARG A 198 -9.00 8.68 -4.57
C ARG A 198 -7.60 8.63 -3.97
N GLY A 199 -6.62 8.58 -4.87
CA GLY A 199 -5.20 8.60 -4.57
C GLY A 199 -4.71 9.98 -4.14
N VAL A 200 -3.40 10.12 -4.01
CA VAL A 200 -2.73 11.38 -3.61
C VAL A 200 -2.95 12.49 -4.63
N PHE A 201 -3.01 12.12 -5.91
CA PHE A 201 -3.25 13.04 -7.03
C PHE A 201 -4.72 13.05 -7.49
N GLY A 202 -5.66 12.65 -6.63
CA GLY A 202 -7.09 12.78 -6.91
C GLY A 202 -7.67 11.78 -7.91
N GLN A 203 -6.84 10.93 -8.52
CA GLN A 203 -7.29 9.87 -9.42
C GLN A 203 -7.95 8.72 -8.63
N PRO A 204 -8.99 8.07 -9.16
CA PRO A 204 -9.56 6.87 -8.54
C PRO A 204 -8.51 5.77 -8.37
N VAL A 205 -8.47 5.13 -7.21
CA VAL A 205 -7.56 4.02 -6.94
C VAL A 205 -8.15 2.75 -7.53
N GLU A 206 -7.51 2.24 -8.57
CA GLU A 206 -7.87 0.99 -9.21
C GLU A 206 -7.54 -0.22 -8.34
N ARG A 207 -8.43 -1.21 -8.38
CA ARG A 207 -8.16 -2.57 -7.89
C ARG A 207 -7.29 -3.25 -8.93
N PRO A 208 -6.07 -3.68 -8.57
CA PRO A 208 -5.18 -4.23 -9.54
C PRO A 208 -5.64 -5.64 -9.98
N GLY A 209 -5.25 -6.00 -11.21
CA GLY A 209 -5.74 -7.19 -11.91
C GLY A 209 -7.10 -7.00 -12.62
N GLY A 210 -7.34 -7.80 -13.66
CA GLY A 210 -8.61 -7.84 -14.39
C GLY A 210 -9.74 -8.54 -13.63
N THR A 211 -10.96 -8.47 -14.15
CA THR A 211 -12.17 -9.03 -13.51
C THR A 211 -12.03 -10.53 -13.20
N LEU A 212 -11.52 -11.33 -14.14
CA LEU A 212 -11.34 -12.78 -13.93
C LEU A 212 -10.29 -13.06 -12.84
N THR A 213 -9.15 -12.37 -12.86
CA THR A 213 -8.15 -12.48 -11.80
C THR A 213 -8.71 -12.03 -10.44
N ARG A 214 -9.53 -10.97 -10.38
CA ARG A 214 -10.14 -10.53 -9.11
C ARG A 214 -11.21 -11.50 -8.58
N LEU A 215 -11.86 -12.26 -9.45
CA LEU A 215 -12.85 -13.28 -9.09
C LEU A 215 -12.18 -14.57 -8.61
N PHE A 216 -11.15 -15.02 -9.31
CA PHE A 216 -10.64 -16.39 -9.20
C PHE A 216 -9.19 -16.49 -8.68
N SER A 217 -8.39 -15.42 -8.78
CA SER A 217 -7.02 -15.44 -8.24
C SER A 217 -7.05 -15.21 -6.72
N PRO A 218 -6.50 -16.13 -5.92
CA PRO A 218 -6.29 -15.88 -4.50
C PRO A 218 -5.11 -14.95 -4.25
N VAL A 219 -4.23 -14.80 -5.24
CA VAL A 219 -3.09 -13.88 -5.23
C VAL A 219 -3.54 -12.54 -5.79
N TYR A 220 -3.55 -11.52 -4.94
CA TYR A 220 -3.69 -10.14 -5.42
C TYR A 220 -2.39 -9.72 -6.08
N VAL A 221 -2.48 -9.28 -7.32
CA VAL A 221 -1.35 -8.84 -8.13
C VAL A 221 -1.38 -7.32 -8.23
N SER A 222 -0.24 -6.65 -8.17
CA SER A 222 -0.12 -5.21 -8.40
C SER A 222 1.10 -4.90 -9.25
N PRO A 223 0.94 -4.49 -10.52
CA PRO A 223 2.05 -3.99 -11.31
C PRO A 223 2.65 -2.74 -10.68
N GLU A 224 3.98 -2.64 -10.69
CA GLU A 224 4.68 -1.40 -10.38
C GLU A 224 4.24 -0.32 -11.38
N LYS A 225 4.03 0.89 -10.86
CA LYS A 225 3.51 2.03 -11.62
C LYS A 225 4.04 3.33 -11.02
N GLY A 226 3.48 4.45 -11.48
CA GLY A 226 3.88 5.78 -11.00
C GLY A 226 5.10 6.32 -11.75
N GLY A 227 5.10 7.63 -11.99
CA GLY A 227 6.17 8.33 -12.67
C GLY A 227 7.26 8.80 -11.70
N MET A 228 8.10 9.70 -12.19
CA MET A 228 9.19 10.31 -11.41
C MET A 228 8.70 10.94 -10.10
N VAL A 229 7.52 11.57 -10.11
CA VAL A 229 6.98 12.27 -8.94
C VAL A 229 6.56 11.27 -7.87
N GLU A 230 5.77 10.25 -8.22
CA GLU A 230 5.31 9.22 -7.27
C GLU A 230 6.49 8.52 -6.59
N ARG A 231 7.49 8.13 -7.38
CA ARG A 231 8.71 7.46 -6.87
C ARG A 231 9.51 8.36 -5.95
N GLU A 232 9.62 9.64 -6.30
CA GLU A 232 10.34 10.61 -5.48
C GLU A 232 9.63 10.91 -4.16
N LEU A 233 8.30 11.04 -4.18
CA LEU A 233 7.52 11.18 -2.95
C LEU A 233 7.67 9.95 -2.04
N ALA A 234 7.73 8.75 -2.63
CA ALA A 234 7.99 7.51 -1.88
C ALA A 234 9.42 7.46 -1.33
N ARG A 235 10.44 7.86 -2.12
CA ARG A 235 11.85 7.95 -1.70
C ARG A 235 12.03 8.89 -0.51
N LEU A 236 11.40 10.05 -0.57
CA LEU A 236 11.40 11.06 0.51
C LEU A 236 10.54 10.65 1.72
N LYS A 237 9.93 9.46 1.71
CA LYS A 237 8.98 8.98 2.74
C LYS A 237 7.92 10.05 3.07
N MET A 238 7.43 10.77 2.05
CA MET A 238 6.53 11.89 2.28
C MET A 238 5.10 11.42 2.53
N GLY A 239 4.51 11.94 3.60
CA GLY A 239 3.09 11.80 3.88
C GLY A 239 2.28 12.95 3.28
N ILE A 240 1.40 12.68 2.31
CA ILE A 240 0.48 13.69 1.78
C ILE A 240 -0.90 13.50 2.40
N GLY A 241 -1.19 14.28 3.45
CA GLY A 241 -2.49 14.29 4.14
C GLY A 241 -3.66 14.58 3.20
N ARG A 242 -4.85 14.04 3.50
CA ARG A 242 -6.06 14.34 2.72
C ARG A 242 -6.50 15.78 2.98
N PRO A 243 -6.98 16.50 1.95
CA PRO A 243 -7.42 17.86 2.17
C PRO A 243 -8.77 17.88 2.91
N SER A 244 -8.99 18.91 3.73
CA SER A 244 -10.24 19.08 4.49
C SER A 244 -11.43 19.24 3.54
N ARG A 245 -12.60 18.74 3.97
CA ARG A 245 -13.89 18.94 3.32
C ARG A 245 -14.48 20.33 3.55
N MET A 246 -13.98 21.05 4.55
CA MET A 246 -14.45 22.38 4.85
C MET A 246 -13.88 23.40 3.87
N MET A 247 -14.74 24.34 3.48
CA MET A 247 -14.42 25.50 2.65
C MET A 247 -15.10 26.74 3.21
N MET A 248 -14.49 27.91 3.01
CA MET A 248 -15.15 29.18 3.31
C MET A 248 -16.01 29.59 2.12
N PHE A 249 -17.31 29.74 2.30
CA PHE A 249 -18.25 30.24 1.29
C PHE A 249 -19.04 31.40 1.91
N GLU A 250 -19.01 32.57 1.27
CA GLU A 250 -19.70 33.79 1.76
C GLU A 250 -19.38 34.16 3.22
N GLY A 251 -18.14 33.92 3.65
CA GLY A 251 -17.69 34.23 5.02
C GLY A 251 -18.08 33.19 6.08
N GLN A 252 -18.75 32.09 5.69
CA GLN A 252 -19.08 30.98 6.59
C GLN A 252 -18.30 29.71 6.22
N GLU A 253 -17.92 28.92 7.23
CA GLU A 253 -17.34 27.60 7.01
C GLU A 253 -18.44 26.61 6.66
N VAL A 254 -18.43 26.12 5.42
CA VAL A 254 -19.39 25.13 4.91
C VAL A 254 -18.66 23.85 4.53
N GLU A 255 -19.31 22.70 4.74
CA GLU A 255 -18.81 21.43 4.23
C GLU A 255 -19.09 21.31 2.73
N MET A 256 -18.07 20.94 1.96
CA MET A 256 -18.23 20.54 0.56
C MET A 256 -19.19 19.35 0.48
N THR A 257 -20.16 19.43 -0.43
CA THR A 257 -20.95 18.26 -0.80
C THR A 257 -20.04 17.15 -1.35
N GLN A 258 -20.51 15.90 -1.33
CA GLN A 258 -19.71 14.77 -1.81
C GLN A 258 -19.21 14.96 -3.26
N PRO A 259 -20.03 15.42 -4.23
CA PRO A 259 -19.55 15.72 -5.59
C PRO A 259 -18.52 16.85 -5.65
N GLU A 260 -18.75 17.95 -4.91
CA GLU A 260 -17.80 19.08 -4.83
C GLU A 260 -16.45 18.61 -4.26
N TYR A 261 -16.47 17.78 -3.22
CA TYR A 261 -15.26 17.26 -2.60
C TYR A 261 -14.48 16.33 -3.53
N GLU A 262 -15.18 15.50 -4.31
CA GLU A 262 -14.55 14.64 -5.31
C GLU A 262 -13.89 15.46 -6.42
N GLN A 263 -14.60 16.45 -6.95
CA GLN A 263 -14.07 17.36 -7.96
C GLN A 263 -12.88 18.17 -7.41
N PHE A 264 -12.97 18.62 -6.15
CA PHE A 264 -11.89 19.29 -5.46
C PHE A 264 -10.63 18.42 -5.33
N GLN A 265 -10.79 17.16 -4.91
CA GLN A 265 -9.67 16.21 -4.82
C GLN A 265 -9.02 15.96 -6.18
N GLU A 266 -9.83 15.82 -7.22
CA GLU A 266 -9.36 15.60 -8.58
C GLU A 266 -8.57 16.80 -9.12
N ILE A 267 -9.14 17.99 -9.06
CA ILE A 267 -8.51 19.23 -9.54
C ILE A 267 -7.23 19.50 -8.75
N SER A 268 -7.28 19.46 -7.41
CA SER A 268 -6.11 19.73 -6.58
C SER A 268 -4.98 18.74 -6.83
N GLY A 269 -5.33 17.47 -7.04
CA GLY A 269 -4.36 16.43 -7.36
C GLY A 269 -3.72 16.60 -8.74
N GLN A 270 -4.51 16.92 -9.76
CA GLN A 270 -4.02 17.18 -11.12
C GLN A 270 -3.10 18.41 -11.17
N LEU A 271 -3.50 19.52 -10.53
CA LEU A 271 -2.68 20.73 -10.45
C LEU A 271 -1.34 20.46 -9.74
N ALA A 272 -1.38 19.76 -8.59
CA ALA A 272 -0.17 19.39 -7.87
C ALA A 272 0.75 18.50 -8.74
N LYS A 273 0.18 17.52 -9.44
CA LYS A 273 0.96 16.62 -10.30
C LYS A 273 1.64 17.38 -11.43
N GLN A 274 0.95 18.29 -12.12
CA GLN A 274 1.51 19.10 -13.20
C GLN A 274 2.67 19.97 -12.73
N GLU A 275 2.50 20.63 -11.58
CA GLU A 275 3.54 21.47 -10.97
C GLU A 275 4.75 20.63 -10.56
N LEU A 276 4.53 19.47 -9.91
CA LEU A 276 5.61 18.61 -9.45
C LEU A 276 6.37 17.94 -10.59
N VAL A 277 5.69 17.53 -11.67
CA VAL A 277 6.38 17.02 -12.87
C VAL A 277 7.31 18.08 -13.45
N THR A 278 6.87 19.34 -13.47
CA THR A 278 7.71 20.45 -13.96
C THR A 278 8.91 20.66 -13.03
N PHE A 279 8.69 20.60 -11.72
CA PHE A 279 9.72 20.79 -10.69
C PHE A 279 10.80 19.69 -10.70
N VAL A 280 10.41 18.41 -10.73
CA VAL A 280 11.34 17.27 -10.68
C VAL A 280 12.23 17.20 -11.94
N ASN A 281 11.76 17.74 -13.06
CA ASN A 281 12.54 17.80 -14.31
C ASN A 281 13.52 18.99 -14.38
N GLN A 282 13.57 19.87 -13.38
CA GLN A 282 14.47 21.04 -13.43
C GLN A 282 15.93 20.66 -13.18
N PRO A 283 16.91 21.29 -13.85
CA PRO A 283 18.34 20.99 -13.64
C PRO A 283 18.81 21.21 -12.19
N PHE A 284 18.27 22.22 -11.51
CA PHE A 284 18.63 22.53 -10.13
C PHE A 284 18.02 21.56 -9.12
N TYR A 285 17.07 20.71 -9.52
CA TYR A 285 16.39 19.77 -8.63
C TYR A 285 17.39 18.85 -7.90
N ASN A 286 18.39 18.36 -8.63
CA ASN A 286 19.43 17.48 -8.09
C ASN A 286 20.40 18.18 -7.13
N GLN A 287 20.40 19.51 -7.10
CA GLN A 287 21.25 20.31 -6.22
C GLN A 287 20.56 20.64 -4.88
N LEU A 288 19.25 20.39 -4.77
CA LEU A 288 18.48 20.66 -3.57
C LEU A 288 18.66 19.57 -2.52
N THR A 289 18.65 19.97 -1.24
CA THR A 289 18.57 19.03 -0.13
C THR A 289 17.21 18.34 -0.09
N ASP A 290 17.11 17.19 0.58
CA ASP A 290 15.84 16.48 0.72
C ASP A 290 14.81 17.31 1.51
N ASP A 291 15.25 18.10 2.50
CA ASP A 291 14.39 19.02 3.24
C ASP A 291 13.83 20.16 2.37
N ASP A 292 14.66 20.74 1.50
CA ASP A 292 14.23 21.78 0.55
C ASP A 292 13.20 21.21 -0.44
N LYS A 293 13.47 20.02 -0.98
CA LYS A 293 12.54 19.29 -1.86
C LYS A 293 11.21 19.07 -1.15
N ILE A 294 11.23 18.57 0.09
CA ILE A 294 10.03 18.35 0.91
C ILE A 294 9.26 19.68 1.10
N GLY A 295 9.95 20.77 1.38
CA GLY A 295 9.37 22.11 1.55
C GLY A 295 8.65 22.60 0.29
N ILE A 296 9.30 22.48 -0.87
CA ILE A 296 8.76 22.90 -2.17
C ILE A 296 7.56 22.02 -2.57
N ILE A 297 7.67 20.70 -2.38
CA ILE A 297 6.59 19.76 -2.67
C ILE A 297 5.34 20.08 -1.82
N LYS A 298 5.52 20.31 -0.51
CA LYS A 298 4.42 20.72 0.37
C LYS A 298 3.80 22.03 -0.10
N ALA A 299 4.60 22.99 -0.56
CA ALA A 299 4.11 24.25 -1.10
C ALA A 299 3.28 24.07 -2.38
N ALA A 300 3.72 23.21 -3.30
CA ALA A 300 2.98 22.86 -4.52
C ALA A 300 1.58 22.28 -4.19
N PHE A 301 1.50 21.30 -3.28
CA PHE A 301 0.21 20.79 -2.84
C PHE A 301 -0.68 21.85 -2.17
N ARG A 302 -0.10 22.78 -1.40
CA ARG A 302 -0.89 23.89 -0.80
C ARG A 302 -1.46 24.81 -1.88
N ARG A 303 -0.64 25.26 -2.83
CA ARG A 303 -1.08 26.10 -3.97
C ARG A 303 -2.14 25.41 -4.81
N ALA A 304 -1.91 24.14 -5.16
CA ALA A 304 -2.86 23.35 -5.93
C ALA A 304 -4.22 23.20 -5.22
N ARG A 305 -4.23 23.00 -3.90
CA ARG A 305 -5.46 22.97 -3.10
C ARG A 305 -6.15 24.33 -3.06
N GLN A 306 -5.40 25.41 -2.93
CA GLN A 306 -5.98 26.76 -2.95
C GLN A 306 -6.66 27.05 -4.30
N GLY A 307 -5.95 26.85 -5.41
CA GLY A 307 -6.53 27.04 -6.75
C GLY A 307 -7.73 26.13 -7.03
N ALA A 308 -7.71 24.89 -6.53
CA ALA A 308 -8.86 24.00 -6.64
C ALA A 308 -10.07 24.48 -5.83
N ARG A 309 -9.87 25.03 -4.62
CA ARG A 309 -10.96 25.62 -3.81
C ARG A 309 -11.61 26.80 -4.53
N GLU A 310 -10.80 27.68 -5.11
CA GLU A 310 -11.29 28.83 -5.88
C GLU A 310 -12.20 28.36 -7.03
N ARG A 311 -11.81 27.33 -7.79
CA ARG A 311 -12.65 26.77 -8.87
C ARG A 311 -14.00 26.23 -8.38
N ILE A 312 -14.01 25.53 -7.24
CA ILE A 312 -15.27 25.02 -6.65
C ILE A 312 -16.15 26.19 -6.17
N LEU A 313 -15.54 27.21 -5.56
CA LEU A 313 -16.25 28.42 -5.13
C LEU A 313 -16.91 29.14 -6.32
N PHE A 314 -16.18 29.34 -7.41
CA PHE A 314 -16.73 29.93 -8.63
C PHE A 314 -17.89 29.10 -9.21
N GLY A 315 -17.77 27.77 -9.20
CA GLY A 315 -18.86 26.89 -9.64
C GLY A 315 -20.12 27.06 -8.79
N ARG A 316 -19.96 27.12 -7.47
CA ARG A 316 -21.08 27.31 -6.53
C ARG A 316 -21.72 28.69 -6.65
N MET A 317 -20.92 29.75 -6.82
CA MET A 317 -21.43 31.11 -7.07
C MET A 317 -22.21 31.20 -8.38
N THR A 318 -21.76 30.52 -9.43
CA THR A 318 -22.46 30.49 -10.74
C THR A 318 -23.83 29.83 -10.64
N ILE A 319 -23.96 28.77 -9.83
CA ILE A 319 -25.24 28.08 -9.59
C ILE A 319 -26.15 28.91 -8.66
N ALA A 320 -25.57 29.63 -7.71
CA ALA A 320 -26.28 30.45 -6.74
C ALA A 320 -26.82 31.77 -7.32
N GLN A 321 -26.38 32.19 -8.51
CA GLN A 321 -27.04 33.26 -9.26
C GLN A 321 -28.16 32.67 -10.12
N PRO A 322 -29.45 32.77 -9.71
CA PRO A 322 -30.53 32.48 -10.63
C PRO A 322 -30.45 33.45 -11.80
N GLN A 323 -30.93 33.02 -12.98
CA GLN A 323 -31.10 33.85 -14.17
C GLN A 323 -32.13 34.99 -13.93
N SER A 324 -31.89 35.90 -12.99
CA SER A 324 -32.81 36.97 -12.61
C SER A 324 -32.63 38.26 -13.44
N ASN A 325 -31.85 38.23 -14.53
CA ASN A 325 -31.65 39.38 -15.42
C ASN A 325 -32.15 39.18 -16.85
N LEU A 326 -33.15 38.32 -17.07
CA LEU A 326 -34.04 38.50 -18.23
C LEU A 326 -35.23 39.35 -17.77
N ALA A 327 -35.04 40.67 -17.82
CA ALA A 327 -36.15 41.61 -17.75
C ALA A 327 -37.19 41.21 -18.82
N PRO A 328 -38.50 41.20 -18.51
CA PRO A 328 -39.51 40.96 -19.53
C PRO A 328 -39.37 42.04 -20.59
N ALA A 329 -39.29 41.61 -21.86
CA ALA A 329 -39.26 42.53 -23.00
C ALA A 329 -40.42 43.52 -22.87
N PRO A 330 -40.18 44.84 -22.96
CA PRO A 330 -41.25 45.82 -22.91
C PRO A 330 -42.19 45.56 -24.09
N GLY A 331 -43.48 45.46 -23.76
CA GLY A 331 -44.53 45.05 -24.69
C GLY A 331 -44.56 45.89 -25.98
N LEU A 332 -44.70 45.19 -27.10
CA LEU A 332 -45.19 45.78 -28.34
C LEU A 332 -46.72 45.81 -28.25
N ARG A 333 -47.26 47.02 -28.09
CA ARG A 333 -48.62 47.37 -28.53
C ARG A 333 -48.65 47.44 -30.05
#